data_AF-A0A5C8C0S4-F1
#
_entry.id   AF-A0A5C8C0S4-F1
#
_cell.length_a   1.000
_cell.length_b   1.000
_cell.length_c   1.000
_cell.angle_alpha   90.00
_cell.angle_beta   90.00
_cell.angle_gamma   90.00
#
_symmetry.space_group_name_H-M   'P 1'
#
loop_
_entity.id
_entity.type
_entity.pdbx_description
1 polymer ?
#
loop_
_entity_poly.entity_id
_entity_poly.type
_entity_poly.pdbx_seq_one_letter_code
_entity_poly.pdbx_strand_id
1 'polypeptide(L)'
;MPSLTPLHETYCRWDSTPPNQADVLEGLAQLVTVNLLGVHDVIQLIHREILLKTLGFTQEQSNRILAKPYVQKLFKQGYNFAQSYGQNILAPALRHVNFRFPMLQKKSLSPTLHYVIGALNGVLGNYLFHHQNPLALPMVFYDHYGQRQNGDLAGRVVIMTHGLCMNHLSWSKSNYPGVGEKLLAQRDHNTMLYLNYNTGRRISANGKTFAWLLEDLIQRNPRITSIDLIGHSMGGLVSRSALFYGKQEVHHWVNKVGNLVCIGSPHHGAALERLGFMLQDSLGRFPILDRIGRLTQIRSDGIMDLRHGSVRDDDWEHQDGRSGIRDDIRRPAPLPHRIKTFLIAGSIELKPKQSKALEIIGDYLVSVRSALGEHPNPKLQLNVPKAHKAIFYGLNHMEIQYHASVAEQVARWLYPQAHEEQQGKIERVVAHAPHEHYEEIKATMLAGIVET
;
A
#
# COMPACT_ATOMS: atom_id res chain seq x y z
N MET A 1 5.68 -33.30 22.96
CA MET A 1 4.42 -33.07 22.24
C MET A 1 4.79 -32.64 20.82
N PRO A 2 4.21 -33.26 19.78
CA PRO A 2 4.56 -32.95 18.39
C PRO A 2 4.32 -31.45 18.14
N SER A 3 5.25 -30.79 17.46
CA SER A 3 5.06 -29.38 17.10
C SER A 3 3.84 -29.26 16.19
N LEU A 4 2.95 -28.34 16.55
CA LEU A 4 1.83 -27.92 15.70
C LEU A 4 2.41 -27.12 14.52
N THR A 5 3.10 -27.79 13.60
CA THR A 5 3.37 -27.21 12.29
C THR A 5 2.02 -27.05 11.57
N PRO A 6 1.72 -25.87 10.99
CA PRO A 6 0.41 -25.51 10.43
C PRO A 6 -0.10 -26.43 9.29
N LEU A 7 0.75 -27.29 8.74
CA LEU A 7 0.47 -28.14 7.58
C LEU A 7 -0.49 -29.32 7.85
N HIS A 8 -0.81 -29.65 9.11
CA HIS A 8 -1.71 -30.77 9.45
C HIS A 8 -3.17 -30.38 9.63
N GLU A 9 -3.51 -29.09 9.53
CA GLU A 9 -4.89 -28.64 9.65
C GLU A 9 -5.55 -28.62 8.26
N THR A 10 -6.68 -29.32 8.10
CA THR A 10 -7.43 -29.51 6.83
C THR A 10 -7.86 -28.21 6.13
N TYR A 11 -7.63 -27.06 6.76
CA TYR A 11 -8.03 -25.74 6.32
C TYR A 11 -6.85 -24.83 5.98
N CYS A 12 -5.61 -25.30 6.17
CA CYS A 12 -4.42 -24.54 5.79
C CYS A 12 -4.05 -24.86 4.33
N ARG A 13 -3.96 -23.82 3.48
CA ARG A 13 -3.50 -23.95 2.08
C ARG A 13 -2.35 -22.98 1.83
N TRP A 14 -1.33 -23.48 1.14
CA TRP A 14 -0.16 -22.70 0.73
C TRP A 14 0.01 -22.76 -0.78
N ASP A 15 -1.05 -22.43 -1.51
CA ASP A 15 -0.98 -22.20 -2.95
C ASP A 15 -1.10 -20.70 -3.24
N SER A 16 -1.02 -20.35 -4.52
CA SER A 16 -1.20 -18.98 -4.98
C SER A 16 -2.69 -18.60 -5.17
N THR A 17 -3.62 -19.37 -4.59
CA THR A 17 -5.05 -19.05 -4.71
C THR A 17 -5.43 -17.96 -3.71
N PRO A 18 -6.35 -17.06 -4.09
CA PRO A 18 -6.83 -16.05 -3.16
C PRO A 18 -7.46 -16.71 -1.92
N PRO A 19 -7.25 -16.13 -0.72
CA PRO A 19 -7.84 -16.67 0.50
C PRO A 19 -9.36 -16.69 0.41
N ASN A 20 -9.97 -17.71 1.00
CA ASN A 20 -11.41 -17.85 1.18
C ASN A 20 -11.80 -17.51 2.64
N GLN A 21 -13.09 -17.58 2.97
CA GLN A 21 -13.55 -17.24 4.33
C GLN A 21 -13.07 -18.21 5.41
N ALA A 22 -12.77 -19.47 5.09
CA ALA A 22 -12.17 -20.42 6.02
C ALA A 22 -10.72 -20.05 6.34
N ASP A 23 -9.95 -19.63 5.34
CA ASP A 23 -8.56 -19.17 5.48
C ASP A 23 -8.45 -17.95 6.40
N VAL A 24 -9.48 -17.08 6.39
CA VAL A 24 -9.57 -15.94 7.31
C VAL A 24 -9.61 -16.41 8.75
N LEU A 25 -10.49 -17.37 9.07
CA LEU A 25 -10.64 -17.87 10.43
C LEU A 25 -9.35 -18.56 10.90
N GLU A 26 -8.72 -19.36 10.02
CA GLU A 26 -7.47 -20.04 10.36
C GLU A 26 -6.31 -19.06 10.53
N GLY A 27 -6.16 -18.08 9.63
CA GLY A 27 -5.08 -17.11 9.77
C GLY A 27 -5.24 -16.18 10.97
N LEU A 28 -6.48 -15.85 11.35
CA LEU A 28 -6.77 -15.16 12.61
C LEU A 28 -6.46 -16.06 13.82
N ALA A 29 -6.81 -17.35 13.77
CA ALA A 29 -6.47 -18.32 14.81
C ALA A 29 -4.94 -18.40 15.00
N GLN A 30 -4.18 -18.46 13.91
CA GLN A 30 -2.73 -18.41 13.96
C GLN A 30 -2.22 -17.10 14.57
N LEU A 31 -2.74 -15.95 14.15
CA LEU A 31 -2.33 -14.66 14.69
C LEU A 31 -2.56 -14.51 16.20
N VAL A 32 -3.65 -15.05 16.74
CA VAL A 32 -3.92 -14.99 18.19
C VAL A 32 -3.13 -16.04 18.98
N THR A 33 -2.62 -17.10 18.34
CA THR A 33 -1.75 -18.11 18.97
C THR A 33 -0.28 -17.72 18.95
N VAL A 34 0.10 -16.88 17.98
CA VAL A 34 1.44 -16.35 17.83
C VAL A 34 1.82 -15.55 19.07
N ASN A 35 2.97 -15.90 19.62
CA ASN A 35 3.69 -15.04 20.53
C ASN A 35 4.26 -13.87 19.71
N LEU A 36 3.49 -12.77 19.59
CA LEU A 36 3.86 -11.61 18.77
C LEU A 36 5.19 -11.00 19.27
N LEU A 37 6.30 -11.51 18.72
CA LEU A 37 7.69 -11.01 18.80
C LEU A 37 8.31 -10.96 20.19
N GLY A 38 9.38 -11.75 20.45
CA GLY A 38 10.32 -11.64 21.60
C GLY A 38 10.04 -10.49 22.59
N VAL A 39 9.17 -10.76 23.56
CA VAL A 39 8.21 -9.76 24.07
C VAL A 39 8.74 -8.89 25.22
N HIS A 40 10.00 -9.00 25.64
CA HIS A 40 10.50 -8.08 26.67
C HIS A 40 10.69 -6.66 26.12
N ASP A 41 11.26 -6.54 24.92
CA ASP A 41 11.66 -5.24 24.37
C ASP A 41 10.47 -4.48 23.78
N VAL A 42 9.58 -5.17 23.05
CA VAL A 42 8.42 -4.54 22.40
C VAL A 42 7.41 -4.00 23.41
N ILE A 43 7.17 -4.75 24.51
CA ILE A 43 6.33 -4.28 25.61
C ILE A 43 6.95 -3.05 26.25
N GLN A 44 8.25 -3.07 26.57
CA GLN A 44 8.89 -1.88 27.14
C GLN A 44 8.79 -0.67 26.19
N LEU A 45 8.89 -0.87 24.88
CA LEU A 45 8.78 0.19 23.88
C LEU A 45 7.37 0.77 23.73
N ILE A 46 6.32 -0.06 23.76
CA ILE A 46 4.92 0.40 23.79
C ILE A 46 4.65 1.25 25.03
N HIS A 47 5.00 0.71 26.19
CA HIS A 47 4.70 1.36 27.45
C HIS A 47 5.55 2.62 27.63
N ARG A 48 6.79 2.61 27.12
CA ARG A 48 7.63 3.81 27.05
C ARG A 48 6.98 4.87 26.18
N GLU A 49 6.47 4.52 25.01
CA GLU A 49 5.81 5.46 24.10
C GLU A 49 4.52 6.04 24.72
N ILE A 50 3.73 5.23 25.44
CA ILE A 50 2.53 5.69 26.17
C ILE A 50 2.92 6.64 27.31
N LEU A 51 3.95 6.31 28.09
CA LEU A 51 4.44 7.17 29.16
C LEU A 51 4.98 8.49 28.61
N LEU A 52 5.73 8.46 27.49
CA LEU A 52 6.30 9.65 26.85
C LEU A 52 5.22 10.54 26.21
N LYS A 53 4.33 9.96 25.39
CA LYS A 53 3.41 10.74 24.54
C LYS A 53 2.02 10.97 25.15
N THR A 54 1.53 10.04 25.95
CA THR A 54 0.17 10.13 26.52
C THR A 54 0.18 10.76 27.90
N LEU A 55 1.26 10.55 28.66
CA LEU A 55 1.38 11.01 30.04
C LEU A 55 2.49 12.06 30.24
N GLY A 56 3.21 12.43 29.17
CA GLY A 56 4.19 13.52 29.17
C GLY A 56 5.46 13.26 30.00
N PHE A 57 5.75 12.00 30.34
CA PHE A 57 6.96 11.65 31.09
C PHE A 57 8.22 11.87 30.25
N THR A 58 9.34 12.16 30.90
CA THR A 58 10.65 12.19 30.23
C THR A 58 11.22 10.79 30.04
N GLN A 59 12.22 10.68 29.15
CA GLN A 59 12.89 9.42 28.82
C GLN A 59 13.42 8.67 30.05
N GLU A 60 14.00 9.39 31.03
CA GLU A 60 14.51 8.81 32.27
C GLU A 60 13.41 8.36 33.24
N GLN A 61 12.32 9.14 33.35
CA GLN A 61 11.19 8.81 34.22
C GLN A 61 10.48 7.54 33.75
N SER A 62 10.28 7.43 32.43
CA SER A 62 9.70 6.24 31.81
C SER A 62 10.54 4.98 32.06
N ASN A 63 11.85 5.07 31.87
CA ASN A 63 12.78 3.96 32.15
C ASN A 63 12.78 3.52 33.62
N ARG A 64 12.69 4.48 34.57
CA ARG A 64 12.59 4.16 36.02
C ARG A 64 11.28 3.46 36.38
N ILE A 65 10.16 3.82 35.75
CA ILE A 65 8.86 3.20 36.00
C ILE A 65 8.84 1.77 35.44
N LEU A 66 9.36 1.58 34.22
CA LEU A 66 9.42 0.28 33.54
C LEU A 66 10.41 -0.70 34.19
N ALA A 67 11.42 -0.20 34.90
CA ALA A 67 12.36 -1.02 35.67
C ALA A 67 11.79 -1.57 36.99
N LYS A 68 10.61 -1.14 37.44
CA LYS A 68 10.02 -1.60 38.71
C LYS A 68 9.55 -3.07 38.60
N PRO A 69 9.96 -3.97 39.52
CA PRO A 69 9.62 -5.40 39.46
C PRO A 69 8.12 -5.69 39.45
N TYR A 70 7.33 -4.90 40.18
CA TYR A 70 5.86 -5.04 40.23
C TYR A 70 5.20 -4.72 38.89
N VAL A 71 5.67 -3.69 38.21
CA VAL A 71 5.18 -3.25 36.89
C VAL A 71 5.47 -4.34 35.85
N GLN A 72 6.68 -4.89 35.86
CA GLN A 72 7.06 -6.03 35.00
C GLN A 72 6.21 -7.28 35.27
N LYS A 73 5.88 -7.56 36.54
CA LYS A 73 5.04 -8.70 36.94
C LYS A 73 3.59 -8.57 36.47
N LEU A 74 2.98 -7.38 36.63
CA LEU A 74 1.62 -7.10 36.14
C LEU A 74 1.53 -7.27 34.61
N PHE A 75 2.53 -6.75 33.88
CA PHE A 75 2.57 -6.90 32.43
C PHE A 75 2.73 -8.36 31.99
N LYS A 76 3.61 -9.11 32.68
CA LYS A 76 3.75 -10.56 32.44
C LYS A 76 2.45 -11.31 32.70
N GLN A 77 1.68 -10.93 33.73
CA GLN A 77 0.38 -11.55 34.03
C GLN A 77 -0.70 -11.22 32.99
N GLY A 78 -0.85 -9.96 32.59
CA GLY A 78 -1.80 -9.57 31.54
C GLY A 78 -1.48 -10.21 30.18
N TYR A 79 -0.19 -10.35 29.87
CA TYR A 79 0.28 -11.05 28.67
C TYR A 79 0.01 -12.56 28.73
N ASN A 80 0.37 -13.23 29.83
CA ASN A 80 0.09 -14.65 30.01
C ASN A 80 -1.41 -14.94 29.94
N PHE A 81 -2.24 -14.02 30.43
CA PHE A 81 -3.69 -14.08 30.31
C PHE A 81 -4.14 -13.97 28.85
N ALA A 82 -3.65 -12.98 28.10
CA ALA A 82 -3.97 -12.81 26.67
C ALA A 82 -3.51 -14.00 25.82
N GLN A 83 -2.32 -14.53 26.08
CA GLN A 83 -1.75 -15.68 25.38
C GLN A 83 -2.50 -16.98 25.71
N SER A 84 -2.83 -17.20 26.98
CA SER A 84 -3.64 -18.36 27.39
C SER A 84 -5.05 -18.30 26.80
N TYR A 85 -5.66 -17.12 26.75
CA TYR A 85 -6.98 -16.92 26.13
C TYR A 85 -6.92 -17.09 24.59
N GLY A 86 -5.87 -16.57 23.95
CA GLY A 86 -5.64 -16.73 22.52
C GLY A 86 -5.47 -18.19 22.10
N GLN A 87 -4.59 -18.92 22.79
CA GLN A 87 -4.23 -20.30 22.46
C GLN A 87 -5.28 -21.32 22.90
N ASN A 88 -5.87 -21.17 24.08
CA ASN A 88 -6.73 -22.20 24.66
C ASN A 88 -8.23 -21.96 24.43
N ILE A 89 -8.63 -20.76 24.01
CA ILE A 89 -10.06 -20.41 23.84
C ILE A 89 -10.34 -19.90 22.42
N LEU A 90 -9.70 -18.79 22.01
CA LEU A 90 -10.04 -18.12 20.75
C LEU A 90 -9.67 -18.93 19.51
N ALA A 91 -8.43 -19.43 19.42
CA ALA A 91 -8.02 -20.21 18.26
C ALA A 91 -8.79 -21.53 18.13
N PRO A 92 -9.00 -22.33 19.20
CA PRO A 92 -9.88 -23.49 19.13
C PRO A 92 -11.31 -23.14 18.72
N ALA A 93 -11.87 -22.02 19.20
CA ALA A 93 -13.21 -21.58 18.79
C ALA A 93 -13.29 -21.23 17.30
N LEU A 94 -12.33 -20.47 16.77
CA LEU A 94 -12.26 -20.12 15.34
C LEU A 94 -12.13 -21.36 14.46
N ARG A 95 -11.28 -22.31 14.87
CA ARG A 95 -11.10 -23.60 14.17
C ARG A 95 -12.34 -24.48 14.27
N HIS A 96 -13.04 -24.45 15.40
CA HIS A 96 -14.30 -25.16 15.56
C HIS A 96 -15.40 -24.62 14.64
N VAL A 97 -15.48 -23.29 14.45
CA VAL A 97 -16.36 -22.69 13.44
C VAL A 97 -15.99 -23.20 12.04
N ASN A 98 -14.70 -23.25 11.71
CA ASN A 98 -14.24 -23.75 10.42
C ASN A 98 -14.61 -25.23 10.20
N PHE A 99 -14.45 -26.05 11.23
CA PHE A 99 -14.87 -27.46 11.26
C PHE A 99 -16.39 -27.62 11.06
N ARG A 100 -17.19 -26.78 11.74
CA ARG A 100 -18.66 -26.83 11.69
C ARG A 100 -19.26 -26.35 10.38
N PHE A 101 -18.54 -25.49 9.65
CA PHE A 101 -19.02 -24.82 8.43
C PHE A 101 -18.04 -24.98 7.25
N PRO A 102 -17.85 -26.20 6.70
CA PRO A 102 -16.91 -26.45 5.61
C PRO A 102 -17.23 -25.69 4.31
N MET A 103 -18.47 -25.23 4.15
CA MET A 103 -18.88 -24.39 3.02
C MET A 103 -18.12 -23.06 2.93
N LEU A 104 -17.49 -22.59 4.02
CA LEU A 104 -16.64 -21.39 4.02
C LEU A 104 -15.43 -21.51 3.09
N GLN A 105 -14.94 -22.73 2.82
CA GLN A 105 -13.86 -22.97 1.87
C GLN A 105 -14.23 -22.64 0.42
N LYS A 106 -15.53 -22.68 0.09
CA LYS A 106 -16.05 -22.38 -1.25
C LYS A 106 -16.47 -20.92 -1.41
N LYS A 107 -16.47 -20.15 -0.31
CA LYS A 107 -16.87 -18.74 -0.33
C LYS A 107 -15.66 -17.85 -0.49
N SER A 108 -15.63 -17.08 -1.56
CA SER A 108 -14.71 -15.95 -1.70
C SER A 108 -14.94 -14.93 -0.58
N LEU A 109 -13.94 -14.06 -0.39
CA LEU A 109 -14.04 -12.99 0.58
C LEU A 109 -15.15 -12.01 0.21
N SER A 110 -15.85 -11.51 1.22
CA SER A 110 -16.70 -10.35 1.04
C SER A 110 -15.85 -9.09 0.80
N PRO A 111 -16.39 -8.02 0.20
CA PRO A 111 -15.68 -6.76 0.05
C PRO A 111 -15.08 -6.24 1.36
N THR A 112 -15.82 -6.33 2.46
CA THR A 112 -15.34 -5.94 3.80
C THR A 112 -14.12 -6.75 4.23
N LEU A 113 -14.11 -8.07 3.98
CA LEU A 113 -12.96 -8.91 4.31
C LEU A 113 -11.73 -8.58 3.45
N HIS A 114 -11.91 -8.22 2.17
CA HIS A 114 -10.80 -7.73 1.33
C HIS A 114 -10.14 -6.48 1.92
N TYR A 115 -10.92 -5.55 2.49
CA TYR A 115 -10.37 -4.37 3.16
C TYR A 115 -9.60 -4.73 4.42
N VAL A 116 -10.16 -5.59 5.28
CA VAL A 116 -9.49 -6.05 6.51
C VAL A 116 -8.17 -6.75 6.21
N ILE A 117 -8.17 -7.68 5.25
CA ILE A 117 -6.97 -8.45 4.89
C ILE A 117 -5.95 -7.56 4.20
N GLY A 118 -6.38 -6.64 3.33
CA GLY A 118 -5.50 -5.63 2.73
C GLY A 118 -4.78 -4.81 3.80
N ALA A 119 -5.52 -4.32 4.80
CA ALA A 119 -4.97 -3.55 5.90
C ALA A 119 -4.00 -4.38 6.76
N LEU A 120 -4.37 -5.61 7.12
CA LEU A 120 -3.51 -6.56 7.81
C LEU A 120 -2.21 -6.84 7.04
N ASN A 121 -2.28 -7.02 5.72
CA ASN A 121 -1.09 -7.24 4.90
C ASN A 121 -0.23 -5.98 4.82
N GLY A 122 -0.80 -4.77 4.76
CA GLY A 122 0.04 -3.57 4.77
C GLY A 122 0.82 -3.39 6.08
N VAL A 123 0.25 -3.77 7.23
CA VAL A 123 0.90 -3.64 8.55
C VAL A 123 1.77 -4.85 8.91
N LEU A 124 1.29 -6.07 8.66
CA LEU A 124 1.88 -7.34 9.10
C LEU A 124 2.30 -8.25 7.95
N GLY A 125 2.17 -7.83 6.70
CA GLY A 125 2.27 -8.73 5.55
C GLY A 125 3.59 -9.49 5.42
N ASN A 126 4.72 -8.85 5.76
CA ASN A 126 6.01 -9.55 5.78
C ASN A 126 6.03 -10.65 6.86
N TYR A 127 5.49 -10.36 8.04
CA TYR A 127 5.35 -11.32 9.12
C TYR A 127 4.46 -12.49 8.71
N LEU A 128 3.28 -12.20 8.13
CA LEU A 128 2.34 -13.21 7.64
C LEU A 128 3.00 -14.13 6.61
N PHE A 129 3.77 -13.57 5.68
CA PHE A 129 4.50 -14.33 4.67
C PHE A 129 5.56 -15.24 5.27
N HIS A 130 6.41 -14.73 6.17
CA HIS A 130 7.46 -15.53 6.81
C HIS A 130 6.91 -16.66 7.70
N HIS A 131 5.76 -16.45 8.32
CA HIS A 131 5.11 -17.44 9.19
C HIS A 131 4.11 -18.33 8.46
N GLN A 132 4.07 -18.26 7.12
CA GLN A 132 3.19 -19.10 6.29
C GLN A 132 1.72 -18.99 6.69
N ASN A 133 1.30 -17.80 7.12
CA ASN A 133 -0.06 -17.54 7.52
C ASN A 133 -0.95 -17.46 6.27
N PRO A 134 -2.13 -18.10 6.25
CA PRO A 134 -3.00 -18.11 5.07
C PRO A 134 -3.59 -16.73 4.72
N LEU A 135 -3.46 -15.74 5.61
CA LEU A 135 -3.78 -14.33 5.31
C LEU A 135 -2.68 -13.61 4.53
N ALA A 136 -1.50 -14.21 4.33
CA ALA A 136 -0.45 -13.64 3.49
C ALA A 136 -0.94 -13.62 2.03
N LEU A 137 -1.28 -12.43 1.53
CA LEU A 137 -1.90 -12.33 0.22
C LEU A 137 -0.95 -12.80 -0.89
N PRO A 138 -1.38 -13.73 -1.77
CA PRO A 138 -0.66 -13.99 -3.00
C PRO A 138 -0.80 -12.79 -3.95
N MET A 139 0.10 -12.73 -4.93
CA MET A 139 0.00 -11.75 -6.00
C MET A 139 -0.81 -12.32 -7.17
N VAL A 140 -1.98 -11.74 -7.45
CA VAL A 140 -2.93 -12.25 -8.44
C VAL A 140 -3.64 -11.10 -9.18
N PHE A 141 -4.11 -11.39 -10.39
CA PHE A 141 -4.97 -10.47 -11.15
C PHE A 141 -6.45 -10.76 -10.95
N TYR A 142 -7.22 -9.70 -10.85
CA TYR A 142 -8.67 -9.69 -10.93
C TYR A 142 -9.12 -8.96 -12.19
N ASP A 143 -10.23 -9.39 -12.77
CA ASP A 143 -10.88 -8.67 -13.85
C ASP A 143 -11.71 -7.49 -13.30
N HIS A 144 -12.34 -6.75 -14.21
CA HIS A 144 -13.22 -5.64 -13.89
C HIS A 144 -14.42 -6.02 -13.00
N TYR A 145 -14.90 -7.26 -13.08
CA TYR A 145 -16.02 -7.77 -12.30
C TYR A 145 -15.60 -8.31 -10.93
N GLY A 146 -14.33 -8.13 -10.55
CA GLY A 146 -13.78 -8.61 -9.28
C GLY A 146 -13.64 -10.13 -9.23
N GLN A 147 -13.61 -10.80 -10.39
CA GLN A 147 -13.31 -12.24 -10.46
C GLN A 147 -11.82 -12.45 -10.73
N ARG A 148 -11.28 -13.56 -10.24
CA ARG A 148 -9.88 -13.91 -10.51
C ARG A 148 -9.69 -14.11 -12.02
N GLN A 149 -8.74 -13.39 -12.61
CA GLN A 149 -8.45 -13.52 -14.04
C GLN A 149 -7.71 -14.83 -14.32
N ASN A 150 -8.44 -15.79 -14.91
CA ASN A 150 -7.88 -17.04 -15.42
C ASN A 150 -8.20 -17.27 -16.91
N GLY A 151 -9.07 -16.45 -17.50
CA GLY A 151 -9.47 -16.57 -18.89
C GLY A 151 -8.45 -16.02 -19.89
N ASP A 152 -8.70 -16.30 -21.15
CA ASP A 152 -7.93 -15.80 -22.29
C ASP A 152 -8.01 -14.27 -22.40
N LEU A 153 -6.88 -13.65 -22.71
CA LEU A 153 -6.72 -12.21 -22.94
C LEU A 153 -6.18 -11.95 -24.34
N ALA A 154 -6.55 -10.81 -24.90
CA ALA A 154 -6.07 -10.36 -26.21
C ALA A 154 -6.03 -8.83 -26.29
N GLY A 155 -5.26 -8.31 -27.24
CA GLY A 155 -5.22 -6.88 -27.52
C GLY A 155 -4.53 -6.06 -26.42
N ARG A 156 -5.09 -4.90 -26.09
CA ARG A 156 -4.57 -3.96 -25.11
C ARG A 156 -5.07 -4.31 -23.71
N VAL A 157 -4.14 -4.47 -22.77
CA VAL A 157 -4.42 -4.74 -21.37
C VAL A 157 -3.93 -3.57 -20.51
N VAL A 158 -4.80 -3.06 -19.63
CA VAL A 158 -4.45 -2.01 -18.66
C VAL A 158 -4.45 -2.62 -17.27
N ILE A 159 -3.35 -2.46 -16.54
CA ILE A 159 -3.12 -3.11 -15.25
C ILE A 159 -3.06 -2.06 -14.14
N MET A 160 -4.02 -2.15 -13.22
CA MET A 160 -4.21 -1.27 -12.08
C MET A 160 -3.53 -1.85 -10.83
N THR A 161 -2.53 -1.16 -10.29
CA THR A 161 -1.75 -1.59 -9.11
C THR A 161 -2.00 -0.68 -7.90
N HIS A 162 -2.67 -1.21 -6.88
CA HIS A 162 -3.12 -0.40 -5.73
C HIS A 162 -2.00 -0.04 -4.74
N GLY A 163 -2.29 0.90 -3.85
CA GLY A 163 -1.39 1.38 -2.79
C GLY A 163 -1.37 0.49 -1.53
N LEU A 164 -0.64 0.96 -0.50
CA LEU A 164 -0.51 0.30 0.80
C LEU A 164 -1.87 0.09 1.47
N CYS A 165 -2.05 -1.05 2.15
CA CYS A 165 -3.28 -1.40 2.89
C CYS A 165 -4.57 -1.49 2.05
N MET A 166 -4.46 -1.41 0.73
CA MET A 166 -5.58 -1.47 -0.19
C MET A 166 -5.70 -2.85 -0.84
N ASN A 167 -6.66 -2.98 -1.76
CA ASN A 167 -6.93 -4.18 -2.54
C ASN A 167 -7.44 -3.80 -3.94
N HIS A 168 -7.68 -4.81 -4.78
CA HIS A 168 -8.20 -4.64 -6.14
C HIS A 168 -9.57 -3.92 -6.25
N LEU A 169 -10.36 -3.81 -5.17
CA LEU A 169 -11.65 -3.10 -5.15
C LEU A 169 -11.52 -1.61 -4.80
N SER A 170 -10.32 -1.11 -4.52
CA SER A 170 -10.11 0.22 -3.93
C SER A 170 -10.02 1.37 -4.95
N TRP A 171 -10.44 1.15 -6.20
CA TRP A 171 -10.26 2.09 -7.32
C TRP A 171 -11.44 3.03 -7.59
N SER A 172 -12.55 2.85 -6.87
CA SER A 172 -13.74 3.69 -6.98
C SER A 172 -14.30 3.98 -5.59
N LYS A 173 -15.10 5.06 -5.49
CA LYS A 173 -15.85 5.46 -4.28
C LYS A 173 -17.25 5.87 -4.73
N SER A 174 -18.28 5.81 -3.87
CA SER A 174 -19.70 5.93 -4.27
C SER A 174 -20.07 7.08 -5.24
N ASN A 175 -19.35 8.21 -5.20
CA ASN A 175 -19.59 9.37 -6.08
C ASN A 175 -18.59 9.51 -7.24
N TYR A 176 -17.60 8.60 -7.31
CA TYR A 176 -16.45 8.67 -8.19
C TYR A 176 -16.15 7.28 -8.78
N PRO A 177 -16.51 7.03 -10.06
CA PRO A 177 -16.32 5.72 -10.70
C PRO A 177 -14.84 5.38 -10.91
N GLY A 178 -13.95 6.38 -10.85
CA GLY A 178 -12.50 6.20 -10.87
C GLY A 178 -11.90 6.06 -12.26
N VAL A 179 -10.57 5.88 -12.30
CA VAL A 179 -9.79 5.77 -13.55
C VAL A 179 -10.24 4.58 -14.39
N GLY A 180 -10.55 3.44 -13.76
CA GLY A 180 -10.90 2.21 -14.47
C GLY A 180 -12.11 2.37 -15.40
N GLU A 181 -13.22 2.86 -14.85
CA GLU A 181 -14.45 3.12 -15.59
C GLU A 181 -14.28 4.15 -16.70
N LYS A 182 -13.50 5.21 -16.43
CA LYS A 182 -13.22 6.24 -17.43
C LYS A 182 -12.45 5.69 -18.63
N LEU A 183 -11.55 4.74 -18.41
CA LEU A 183 -10.81 4.06 -19.49
C LEU A 183 -11.69 3.05 -20.23
N LEU A 184 -12.55 2.31 -19.53
CA LEU A 184 -13.52 1.40 -20.18
C LEU A 184 -14.49 2.12 -21.11
N ALA A 185 -14.82 3.39 -20.82
CA ALA A 185 -15.67 4.22 -21.68
C ALA A 185 -14.96 4.74 -22.95
N GLN A 186 -13.67 4.47 -23.14
CA GLN A 186 -12.93 4.87 -24.34
C GLN A 186 -13.23 3.91 -25.51
N ARG A 187 -13.00 4.39 -26.74
CA ARG A 187 -13.36 3.63 -27.97
C ARG A 187 -12.49 2.40 -28.23
N ASP A 188 -11.37 2.28 -27.55
CA ASP A 188 -10.49 1.11 -27.63
C ASP A 188 -11.01 0.04 -26.66
N HIS A 189 -11.16 -1.20 -27.15
CA HIS A 189 -11.63 -2.34 -26.35
C HIS A 189 -10.63 -2.66 -25.22
N ASN A 190 -10.78 -1.98 -24.09
CA ASN A 190 -9.87 -2.05 -22.97
C ASN A 190 -10.14 -3.28 -22.12
N THR A 191 -9.10 -4.10 -21.94
CA THR A 191 -9.14 -5.18 -20.95
C THR A 191 -8.48 -4.72 -19.67
N MET A 192 -9.28 -4.52 -18.62
CA MET A 192 -8.82 -4.04 -17.32
C MET A 192 -8.46 -5.21 -16.41
N LEU A 193 -7.25 -5.17 -15.85
CA LEU A 193 -6.80 -6.06 -14.79
C LEU A 193 -6.46 -5.26 -13.54
N TYR A 194 -6.77 -5.82 -12.38
CA TYR A 194 -6.52 -5.22 -11.07
C TYR A 194 -5.62 -6.16 -10.28
N LEU A 195 -4.41 -5.70 -9.97
CA LEU A 195 -3.44 -6.48 -9.19
C LEU A 195 -3.85 -6.43 -7.72
N ASN A 196 -3.94 -7.58 -7.07
CA ASN A 196 -4.05 -7.70 -5.62
C ASN A 196 -2.79 -8.37 -5.09
N TYR A 197 -2.17 -7.81 -4.05
CA TYR A 197 -0.89 -8.30 -3.54
C TYR A 197 -0.65 -7.94 -2.07
N ASN A 198 0.32 -8.60 -1.45
CA ASN A 198 0.78 -8.32 -0.09
C ASN A 198 1.64 -7.03 -0.06
N THR A 199 1.01 -5.92 0.29
CA THR A 199 1.65 -4.59 0.39
C THR A 199 2.64 -4.46 1.55
N GLY A 200 2.69 -5.41 2.48
CA GLY A 200 3.67 -5.43 3.56
C GLY A 200 5.02 -6.03 3.19
N ARG A 201 5.11 -6.75 2.07
CA ARG A 201 6.40 -7.23 1.53
C ARG A 201 7.20 -6.04 0.97
N ARG A 202 8.52 -6.22 0.86
CA ARG A 202 9.42 -5.28 0.19
C ARG A 202 8.89 -4.92 -1.20
N ILE A 203 9.01 -3.66 -1.59
CA ILE A 203 8.61 -3.17 -2.93
C ILE A 203 9.42 -3.88 -4.01
N SER A 204 10.70 -4.14 -3.75
CA SER A 204 11.57 -4.89 -4.66
C SER A 204 11.14 -6.35 -4.83
N ALA A 205 10.80 -7.05 -3.74
CA ALA A 205 10.28 -8.41 -3.77
C ALA A 205 8.91 -8.50 -4.49
N ASN A 206 8.03 -7.52 -4.25
CA ASN A 206 6.78 -7.40 -4.99
C ASN A 206 7.03 -7.11 -6.48
N GLY A 207 7.99 -6.25 -6.82
CA GLY A 207 8.35 -5.97 -8.21
C GLY A 207 8.90 -7.18 -8.96
N LYS A 208 9.77 -7.99 -8.34
CA LYS A 208 10.19 -9.30 -8.89
C LYS A 208 8.98 -10.19 -9.14
N THR A 209 8.15 -10.42 -8.11
CA THR A 209 6.95 -11.26 -8.23
C THR A 209 6.04 -10.77 -9.38
N PHE A 210 5.88 -9.46 -9.52
CA PHE A 210 5.06 -8.86 -10.55
C PHE A 210 5.68 -8.99 -11.95
N ALA A 211 6.99 -8.83 -12.08
CA ALA A 211 7.72 -9.04 -13.33
C ALA A 211 7.59 -10.48 -13.83
N TRP A 212 7.63 -11.47 -12.92
CA TRP A 212 7.38 -12.88 -13.24
C TRP A 212 5.91 -13.13 -13.63
N LEU A 213 4.97 -12.56 -12.88
CA LEU A 213 3.54 -12.70 -13.16
C LEU A 213 3.15 -12.10 -14.52
N LEU A 214 3.78 -11.00 -14.93
CA LEU A 214 3.58 -10.39 -16.25
C LEU A 214 4.18 -11.22 -17.38
N GLU A 215 5.32 -11.87 -17.15
CA GLU A 215 5.92 -12.80 -18.12
C GLU A 215 5.01 -14.02 -18.33
N ASP A 216 4.56 -14.64 -17.23
CA ASP A 216 3.59 -15.75 -17.28
C ASP A 216 2.27 -15.33 -17.97
N LEU A 217 1.78 -14.11 -17.69
CA LEU A 217 0.57 -13.58 -18.31
C LEU A 217 0.67 -13.55 -19.85
N ILE A 218 1.77 -13.04 -20.40
CA ILE A 218 1.93 -12.93 -21.86
C ILE A 218 2.25 -14.27 -22.52
N GLN A 219 2.87 -15.20 -21.80
CA GLN A 219 3.13 -16.55 -22.30
C GLN A 219 1.82 -17.34 -22.43
N ARG A 220 0.93 -17.23 -21.43
CA ARG A 220 -0.41 -17.82 -21.48
C ARG A 220 -1.34 -17.10 -22.44
N ASN A 221 -1.09 -15.82 -22.72
CA ASN A 221 -1.92 -14.99 -23.60
C ASN A 221 -1.10 -14.30 -24.70
N PRO A 222 -0.60 -15.04 -25.71
CA PRO A 222 0.25 -14.48 -26.77
C PRO A 222 -0.44 -13.36 -27.59
N ARG A 223 -1.78 -13.34 -27.59
CA ARG A 223 -2.60 -12.33 -28.29
C ARG A 223 -2.59 -10.95 -27.61
N ILE A 224 -2.00 -10.80 -26.42
CA ILE A 224 -1.79 -9.47 -25.81
C ILE A 224 -0.78 -8.70 -26.68
N THR A 225 -1.23 -7.58 -27.23
CA THR A 225 -0.44 -6.73 -28.13
C THR A 225 0.26 -5.60 -27.37
N SER A 226 -0.36 -5.08 -26.31
CA SER A 226 0.19 -3.96 -25.54
C SER A 226 -0.29 -3.98 -24.08
N ILE A 227 0.56 -3.46 -23.19
CA ILE A 227 0.29 -3.34 -21.75
C ILE A 227 0.45 -1.88 -21.33
N ASP A 228 -0.48 -1.38 -20.53
CA ASP A 228 -0.34 -0.12 -19.79
C ASP A 228 -0.37 -0.39 -18.29
N LEU A 229 0.54 0.24 -17.55
CA LEU A 229 0.61 0.11 -16.10
C LEU A 229 0.11 1.39 -15.45
N ILE A 230 -0.81 1.27 -14.50
CA ILE A 230 -1.32 2.38 -13.70
C ILE A 230 -1.15 2.02 -12.23
N GLY A 231 -0.34 2.78 -11.52
CA GLY A 231 -0.04 2.53 -10.11
C GLY A 231 -0.41 3.71 -9.23
N HIS A 232 -1.17 3.48 -8.17
CA HIS A 232 -1.42 4.49 -7.13
C HIS A 232 -0.47 4.28 -5.95
N SER A 233 0.10 5.36 -5.43
CA SER A 233 0.95 5.33 -4.24
C SER A 233 2.08 4.29 -4.36
N MET A 234 2.15 3.32 -3.44
CA MET A 234 3.04 2.16 -3.49
C MET A 234 2.99 1.40 -4.83
N GLY A 235 1.82 1.29 -5.45
CA GLY A 235 1.63 0.52 -6.68
C GLY A 235 2.42 1.06 -7.87
N GLY A 236 2.67 2.38 -7.93
CA GLY A 236 3.56 2.96 -8.94
C GLY A 236 5.04 2.61 -8.69
N LEU A 237 5.45 2.48 -7.43
CA LEU A 237 6.80 1.99 -7.08
C LEU A 237 6.96 0.50 -7.39
N VAL A 238 5.94 -0.31 -7.11
CA VAL A 238 5.92 -1.74 -7.47
C VAL A 238 5.98 -1.92 -8.99
N SER A 239 5.26 -1.10 -9.76
CA SER A 239 5.31 -1.11 -11.23
C SER A 239 6.69 -0.71 -11.76
N ARG A 240 7.31 0.33 -11.18
CA ARG A 240 8.70 0.72 -11.52
C ARG A 240 9.71 -0.37 -11.18
N SER A 241 9.56 -1.01 -10.02
CA SER A 241 10.38 -2.13 -9.58
C SER A 241 10.24 -3.33 -10.53
N ALA A 242 9.01 -3.67 -10.96
CA ALA A 242 8.77 -4.72 -11.94
C ALA A 242 9.41 -4.41 -13.29
N LEU A 243 9.36 -3.17 -13.77
CA LEU A 243 10.07 -2.77 -14.99
C LEU A 243 11.59 -2.87 -14.85
N PHE A 244 12.14 -2.52 -13.69
CA PHE A 244 13.56 -2.66 -13.40
C PHE A 244 14.00 -4.12 -13.48
N TYR A 245 13.32 -5.01 -12.74
CA TYR A 245 13.65 -6.43 -12.73
C TYR A 245 13.31 -7.13 -14.04
N GLY A 246 12.19 -6.80 -14.68
CA GLY A 246 11.84 -7.33 -16.00
C GLY A 246 12.89 -6.97 -17.05
N LYS A 247 13.51 -5.79 -16.98
CA LYS A 247 14.63 -5.44 -17.85
C LYS A 247 15.90 -6.22 -17.48
N GLN A 248 16.20 -6.33 -16.18
CA GLN A 248 17.37 -7.04 -15.68
C GLN A 248 17.35 -8.54 -16.03
N GLU A 249 16.17 -9.16 -15.96
CA GLU A 249 15.92 -10.58 -16.25
C GLU A 249 15.52 -10.83 -17.71
N VAL A 250 15.51 -9.78 -18.56
CA VAL A 250 15.22 -9.85 -19.99
C VAL A 250 13.81 -10.43 -20.31
N HIS A 251 12.81 -10.07 -19.50
CA HIS A 251 11.42 -10.47 -19.71
C HIS A 251 10.81 -9.81 -20.96
N HIS A 252 10.04 -10.59 -21.72
CA HIS A 252 9.48 -10.16 -23.01
C HIS A 252 8.34 -9.16 -22.85
N TRP A 253 7.60 -9.22 -21.74
CA TRP A 253 6.46 -8.32 -21.51
C TRP A 253 6.87 -6.86 -21.45
N VAL A 254 8.12 -6.55 -21.04
CA VAL A 254 8.65 -5.17 -21.04
C VAL A 254 8.58 -4.57 -22.44
N ASN A 255 8.72 -5.39 -23.48
CA ASN A 255 8.60 -4.96 -24.87
C ASN A 255 7.16 -4.65 -25.31
N LYS A 256 6.15 -5.05 -24.54
CA LYS A 256 4.73 -4.75 -24.79
C LYS A 256 4.24 -3.55 -23.98
N VAL A 257 5.02 -3.06 -23.01
CA VAL A 257 4.62 -1.90 -22.20
C VAL A 257 4.75 -0.62 -23.01
N GLY A 258 3.63 0.08 -23.18
CA GLY A 258 3.57 1.40 -23.82
C GLY A 258 3.67 2.53 -22.82
N ASN A 259 2.85 2.47 -21.76
CA ASN A 259 2.71 3.55 -20.80
C ASN A 259 2.85 3.08 -19.34
N LEU A 260 3.39 3.97 -18.50
CA LEU A 260 3.38 3.88 -17.04
C LEU A 260 2.76 5.16 -16.48
N VAL A 261 1.68 5.06 -15.72
CA VAL A 261 1.06 6.18 -15.01
C VAL A 261 1.22 5.97 -13.51
N CYS A 262 1.85 6.91 -12.82
CA CYS A 262 2.02 6.89 -11.37
C CYS A 262 1.18 7.99 -10.72
N ILE A 263 0.23 7.61 -9.87
CA ILE A 263 -0.71 8.52 -9.19
C ILE A 263 -0.29 8.66 -7.73
N GLY A 264 0.25 9.82 -7.35
CA GLY A 264 0.67 10.11 -5.98
C GLY A 264 1.80 9.20 -5.48
N SER A 265 2.59 8.59 -6.37
CA SER A 265 3.62 7.63 -5.96
C SER A 265 4.82 8.30 -5.28
N PRO A 266 5.25 7.86 -4.09
CA PRO A 266 6.37 8.48 -3.37
C PRO A 266 7.73 8.06 -3.94
N HIS A 267 8.10 8.57 -5.12
CA HIS A 267 9.36 8.19 -5.79
C HIS A 267 10.62 8.55 -5.00
N HIS A 268 10.54 9.56 -4.14
CA HIS A 268 11.61 9.97 -3.24
C HIS A 268 11.20 9.92 -1.76
N GLY A 269 10.22 9.08 -1.45
CA GLY A 269 9.77 8.87 -0.08
C GLY A 269 8.45 9.54 0.26
N ALA A 270 7.90 9.09 1.38
CA ALA A 270 6.67 9.57 2.00
C ALA A 270 6.91 9.92 3.48
N ALA A 271 6.10 10.84 4.02
CA ALA A 271 6.13 11.19 5.44
C ALA A 271 5.52 10.07 6.29
N LEU A 272 6.33 9.13 6.79
CA LEU A 272 5.85 7.99 7.58
C LEU A 272 5.07 8.37 8.84
N GLU A 273 5.38 9.51 9.46
CA GLU A 273 4.61 9.97 10.63
C GLU A 273 3.15 10.28 10.28
N ARG A 274 2.89 10.68 9.03
CA ARG A 274 1.55 10.96 8.51
C ARG A 274 0.86 9.71 7.98
N LEU A 275 1.63 8.71 7.54
CA LEU A 275 1.13 7.39 7.16
C LEU A 275 0.35 6.72 8.31
N GLY A 276 0.76 6.96 9.56
CA GLY A 276 0.04 6.45 10.74
C GLY A 276 -1.43 6.91 10.82
N PHE A 277 -1.70 8.18 10.52
CA PHE A 277 -3.08 8.71 10.48
C PHE A 277 -3.91 8.08 9.35
N MET A 278 -3.29 7.82 8.19
CA MET A 278 -3.96 7.13 7.09
C MET A 278 -4.26 5.66 7.40
N LEU A 279 -3.33 4.99 8.07
CA LEU A 279 -3.57 3.64 8.58
C LEU A 279 -4.69 3.66 9.61
N GLN A 280 -4.76 4.66 10.49
CA GLN A 280 -5.84 4.80 11.45
C GLN A 280 -7.21 5.01 10.77
N ASP A 281 -7.31 5.78 9.69
CA ASP A 281 -8.57 5.89 8.93
C ASP A 281 -8.97 4.55 8.27
N SER A 282 -7.99 3.84 7.72
CA SER A 282 -8.19 2.51 7.12
C SER A 282 -8.54 1.42 8.15
N LEU A 283 -8.00 1.52 9.37
CA LEU A 283 -8.13 0.54 10.45
C LEU A 283 -9.18 0.92 11.51
N GLY A 284 -9.63 2.18 11.55
CA GLY A 284 -10.49 2.75 12.59
C GLY A 284 -11.88 2.13 12.65
N ARG A 285 -12.25 1.34 11.63
CA ARG A 285 -13.44 0.49 11.62
C ARG A 285 -13.30 -0.76 12.51
N PHE A 286 -12.10 -1.05 13.04
CA PHE A 286 -11.80 -2.24 13.83
C PHE A 286 -10.92 -1.89 15.05
N PRO A 287 -11.52 -1.71 16.25
CA PRO A 287 -10.83 -1.22 17.46
C PRO A 287 -9.59 -2.02 17.90
N ILE A 288 -9.53 -3.30 17.54
CA ILE A 288 -8.41 -4.20 17.88
C ILE A 288 -7.20 -3.93 16.98
N LEU A 289 -7.43 -3.60 15.70
CA LEU A 289 -6.36 -3.37 14.73
C LEU A 289 -5.73 -1.96 14.88
N ASP A 290 -6.51 -0.97 15.32
CA ASP A 290 -6.01 0.38 15.64
C ASP A 290 -4.87 0.34 16.68
N ARG A 291 -4.96 -0.54 17.67
CA ARG A 291 -3.92 -0.69 18.70
C ARG A 291 -2.66 -1.38 18.20
N ILE A 292 -2.78 -2.25 17.19
CA ILE A 292 -1.63 -2.91 16.55
C ILE A 292 -0.89 -1.93 15.63
N GLY A 293 -1.61 -1.08 14.89
CA GLY A 293 -1.01 -0.06 14.02
C GLY A 293 -0.21 1.02 14.76
N ARG A 294 -0.53 1.28 16.03
CA ARG A 294 0.22 2.21 16.90
C ARG A 294 1.56 1.66 17.41
N LEU A 295 1.85 0.39 17.15
CA LEU A 295 3.14 -0.22 17.45
C LEU A 295 4.19 0.27 16.46
N THR A 296 4.91 1.33 16.83
CA THR A 296 5.95 1.97 16.00
C THR A 296 7.05 1.00 15.51
N GLN A 297 7.16 -0.18 16.11
CA GLN A 297 8.12 -1.24 15.77
C GLN A 297 7.56 -2.32 14.82
N ILE A 298 6.25 -2.43 14.68
CA ILE A 298 5.60 -3.32 13.71
C ILE A 298 5.37 -2.52 12.43
N ARG A 299 6.47 -2.16 11.79
CA ARG A 299 6.42 -1.60 10.43
C ARG A 299 6.78 -2.72 9.48
N SER A 300 5.87 -3.04 8.58
CA SER A 300 6.17 -3.96 7.50
C SER A 300 7.33 -3.42 6.66
N ASP A 301 7.99 -4.35 5.99
CA ASP A 301 9.11 -4.07 5.11
C ASP A 301 8.71 -3.11 3.96
N GLY A 302 7.47 -3.24 3.45
CA GLY A 302 6.91 -2.32 2.45
C GLY A 302 6.72 -0.88 2.95
N ILE A 303 6.34 -0.68 4.22
CA ILE A 303 6.25 0.66 4.82
C ILE A 303 7.64 1.30 4.92
N MET A 304 8.67 0.51 5.24
CA MET A 304 10.04 1.01 5.31
C MET A 304 10.56 1.45 3.93
N ASP A 305 10.27 0.68 2.88
CA ASP A 305 10.65 1.03 1.52
C ASP A 305 9.94 2.31 1.03
N LEU A 306 8.68 2.55 1.43
CA LEU A 306 7.95 3.79 1.12
C LEU A 306 8.59 5.04 1.70
N ARG A 307 9.26 4.95 2.85
CA ARG A 307 9.94 6.10 3.47
C ARG A 307 10.97 6.71 2.55
N HIS A 308 11.66 5.86 1.80
CA HIS A 308 12.77 6.26 0.94
C HIS A 308 12.37 6.24 -0.54
N GLY A 309 11.30 5.54 -0.92
CA GLY A 309 10.99 5.27 -2.32
C GLY A 309 11.93 4.21 -2.91
N SER A 310 12.30 3.21 -2.11
CA SER A 310 13.19 2.12 -2.51
C SER A 310 12.48 1.18 -3.48
N VAL A 311 13.12 0.87 -4.60
CA VAL A 311 12.54 0.00 -5.64
C VAL A 311 13.45 -1.19 -5.98
N ARG A 312 14.69 -1.21 -5.47
CA ARG A 312 15.68 -2.28 -5.69
C ARG A 312 16.06 -2.96 -4.40
N ASP A 313 16.62 -4.16 -4.52
CA ASP A 313 17.19 -4.89 -3.38
C ASP A 313 18.42 -4.16 -2.81
N ASP A 314 19.33 -3.71 -3.68
CA ASP A 314 20.51 -2.90 -3.32
C ASP A 314 20.17 -1.66 -2.46
N ASP A 315 18.94 -1.14 -2.54
CA ASP A 315 18.52 0.06 -1.80
C ASP A 315 18.42 -0.22 -0.28
N TRP A 316 18.28 -1.49 0.14
CA TRP A 316 18.09 -1.87 1.54
C TRP A 316 19.01 -3.01 2.02
N GLU A 317 19.52 -3.87 1.13
CA GLU A 317 20.34 -5.04 1.51
C GLU A 317 21.63 -4.70 2.27
N HIS A 318 22.16 -3.49 2.07
CA HIS A 318 23.39 -3.01 2.73
C HIS A 318 23.10 -2.04 3.89
N GLN A 319 21.85 -1.97 4.36
CA GLN A 319 21.48 -1.12 5.49
C GLN A 319 21.51 -1.90 6.81
N ASP A 320 22.59 -1.73 7.57
CA ASP A 320 22.66 -2.15 8.97
C ASP A 320 21.84 -1.19 9.85
N GLY A 321 20.54 -1.43 9.95
CA GLY A 321 19.68 -0.86 11.01
C GLY A 321 18.38 -0.21 10.55
N ARG A 322 17.35 -0.29 11.42
CA ARG A 322 15.99 0.25 11.22
C ARG A 322 15.84 1.73 11.62
N SER A 323 16.94 2.46 11.80
CA SER A 323 16.97 3.73 12.54
C SER A 323 17.61 4.89 11.76
N GLY A 324 16.84 5.99 11.63
CA GLY A 324 17.39 7.34 11.51
C GLY A 324 17.78 7.84 10.12
N ILE A 325 17.60 9.15 9.94
CA ILE A 325 17.95 9.96 8.77
C ILE A 325 19.43 9.73 8.43
N ARG A 326 19.70 9.09 7.31
CA ARG A 326 21.02 8.97 6.68
C ARG A 326 20.93 9.50 5.26
N ASP A 327 22.07 9.88 4.69
CA ASP A 327 22.18 10.29 3.29
C ASP A 327 21.47 9.28 2.38
N ASP A 328 20.83 9.77 1.31
CA ASP A 328 20.13 8.92 0.35
C ASP A 328 21.14 8.07 -0.43
N ILE A 329 21.41 6.87 0.07
CA ILE A 329 22.35 5.88 -0.51
C ILE A 329 21.74 5.06 -1.64
N ARG A 330 20.48 5.30 -2.01
CA ARG A 330 19.80 4.54 -3.07
C ARG A 330 20.57 4.62 -4.37
N ARG A 331 20.58 3.52 -5.11
CA ARG A 331 21.16 3.52 -6.45
C ARG A 331 20.13 4.02 -7.46
N PRO A 332 20.55 4.76 -8.49
CA PRO A 332 19.64 5.18 -9.55
C PRO A 332 18.87 3.99 -10.15
N ALA A 333 17.56 4.14 -10.28
CA ALA A 333 16.66 3.20 -10.96
C ALA A 333 15.91 3.98 -12.06
N PRO A 334 16.60 4.29 -13.18
CA PRO A 334 16.04 5.12 -14.24
C PRO A 334 14.88 4.41 -14.94
N LEU A 335 13.94 5.20 -15.43
CA LEU A 335 12.80 4.70 -16.20
C LEU A 335 13.26 4.23 -17.59
N PRO A 336 12.69 3.15 -18.14
CA PRO A 336 13.02 2.71 -19.50
C PRO A 336 12.62 3.77 -20.54
N HIS A 337 13.59 4.25 -21.34
CA HIS A 337 13.39 5.36 -22.30
C HIS A 337 12.23 5.17 -23.29
N ARG A 338 11.91 3.92 -23.64
CA ARG A 338 10.84 3.60 -24.60
C ARG A 338 9.44 3.69 -23.99
N ILE A 339 9.31 3.63 -22.67
CA ILE A 339 8.03 3.64 -21.96
C ILE A 339 7.66 5.08 -21.64
N LYS A 340 6.51 5.53 -22.14
CA LYS A 340 5.98 6.85 -21.81
C LYS A 340 5.54 6.84 -20.35
N THR A 341 6.17 7.66 -19.52
CA THR A 341 5.88 7.71 -18.09
C THR A 341 5.17 9.01 -17.75
N PHE A 342 4.05 8.90 -17.06
CA PHE A 342 3.24 10.03 -16.61
C PHE A 342 3.15 10.06 -15.09
N LEU A 343 3.35 11.24 -14.50
CA LEU A 343 3.41 11.42 -13.05
C LEU A 343 2.34 12.40 -12.59
N ILE A 344 1.52 11.98 -11.63
CA ILE A 344 0.46 12.78 -11.04
C ILE A 344 0.79 13.04 -9.56
N ALA A 345 0.72 14.30 -9.17
CA ALA A 345 0.83 14.74 -7.78
C ALA A 345 -0.50 15.32 -7.28
N GLY A 346 -0.83 15.05 -6.01
CA GLY A 346 -1.90 15.73 -5.30
C GLY A 346 -1.36 16.86 -4.42
N SER A 347 -2.22 17.81 -4.12
CA SER A 347 -2.00 18.82 -3.08
C SER A 347 -3.29 19.11 -2.34
N ILE A 348 -3.26 19.12 -1.01
CA ILE A 348 -4.42 19.57 -0.21
C ILE A 348 -4.64 21.08 -0.29
N GLU A 349 -3.69 21.84 -0.86
CA GLU A 349 -3.90 23.26 -1.12
C GLU A 349 -4.95 23.47 -2.20
N LEU A 350 -5.85 24.46 -1.99
CA LEU A 350 -6.90 24.80 -2.95
C LEU A 350 -6.42 25.52 -4.20
N LYS A 351 -5.28 26.20 -4.14
CA LYS A 351 -4.76 27.02 -5.23
C LYS A 351 -3.23 27.00 -5.20
N PRO A 352 -2.55 27.05 -6.35
CA PRO A 352 -1.12 27.29 -6.40
C PRO A 352 -0.79 28.66 -5.78
N LYS A 353 -0.34 28.70 -4.52
CA LYS A 353 0.21 29.94 -3.92
C LYS A 353 1.67 30.10 -4.32
N GLN A 354 2.14 31.34 -4.49
CA GLN A 354 3.53 31.66 -4.85
C GLN A 354 4.57 31.38 -3.74
N SER A 355 4.16 30.86 -2.58
CA SER A 355 5.06 30.61 -1.44
C SER A 355 5.72 29.24 -1.55
N LYS A 356 7.06 29.23 -1.71
CA LYS A 356 7.92 28.02 -1.75
C LYS A 356 7.81 27.12 -0.51
N ALA A 357 7.30 27.65 0.62
CA ALA A 357 7.21 26.91 1.88
C ALA A 357 6.05 25.91 1.92
N LEU A 358 5.04 26.06 1.06
CA LEU A 358 3.81 25.24 1.10
C LEU A 358 3.77 24.11 0.04
N GLU A 359 4.59 24.17 -1.03
CA GLU A 359 4.86 23.03 -1.96
C GLU A 359 5.25 21.73 -1.23
N ILE A 360 5.71 21.85 0.02
CA ILE A 360 6.13 20.78 0.91
C ILE A 360 4.95 19.93 1.42
N ILE A 361 3.73 20.49 1.49
CA ILE A 361 2.60 19.84 2.14
C ILE A 361 2.02 18.70 1.29
N GLY A 362 2.10 18.81 -0.04
CA GLY A 362 1.66 17.75 -0.97
C GLY A 362 0.25 17.26 -0.67
N ASP A 363 0.01 15.97 -0.86
CA ASP A 363 -1.30 15.34 -0.69
C ASP A 363 -1.58 14.84 0.74
N TYR A 364 -0.90 15.43 1.73
CA TYR A 364 -0.74 14.99 3.14
C TYR A 364 0.36 13.93 3.34
N LEU A 365 0.51 12.94 2.46
CA LEU A 365 1.50 11.86 2.64
C LEU A 365 2.76 12.06 1.81
N VAL A 366 2.59 12.46 0.56
CA VAL A 366 3.64 12.54 -0.46
C VAL A 366 3.76 13.98 -0.91
N SER A 367 4.98 14.52 -0.87
CA SER A 367 5.25 15.87 -1.37
C SER A 367 5.10 15.91 -2.90
N VAL A 368 4.73 17.07 -3.44
CA VAL A 368 4.59 17.25 -4.90
C VAL A 368 5.88 16.86 -5.63
N ARG A 369 7.05 17.25 -5.10
CA ARG A 369 8.34 16.90 -5.70
C ARG A 369 8.59 15.39 -5.72
N SER A 370 8.29 14.70 -4.63
CA SER A 370 8.42 13.23 -4.56
C SER A 370 7.50 12.56 -5.58
N ALA A 371 6.24 12.98 -5.67
CA ALA A 371 5.27 12.45 -6.64
C ALA A 371 5.66 12.74 -8.11
N LEU A 372 6.30 13.88 -8.37
CA LEU A 372 6.79 14.27 -9.69
C LEU A 372 8.18 13.74 -10.05
N GLY A 373 8.77 12.88 -9.22
CA GLY A 373 10.08 12.27 -9.46
C GLY A 373 11.24 13.28 -9.46
N GLU A 374 11.09 14.36 -8.70
CA GLU A 374 12.05 15.46 -8.59
C GLU A 374 12.90 15.30 -7.33
N HIS A 375 14.21 15.41 -7.51
CA HIS A 375 15.19 15.16 -6.46
C HIS A 375 16.38 16.15 -6.55
N PRO A 376 16.92 16.64 -5.42
CA PRO A 376 18.10 17.50 -5.42
C PRO A 376 19.33 16.86 -6.07
N ASN A 377 19.57 15.56 -5.82
CA ASN A 377 20.59 14.78 -6.52
C ASN A 377 20.13 14.45 -7.96
N PRO A 378 20.80 14.96 -9.01
CA PRO A 378 20.42 14.72 -10.41
C PRO A 378 20.41 13.24 -10.81
N LYS A 379 21.23 12.41 -10.17
CA LYS A 379 21.29 10.96 -10.45
C LYS A 379 20.01 10.23 -10.08
N LEU A 380 19.23 10.79 -9.15
CA LEU A 380 17.98 10.20 -8.68
C LEU A 380 16.75 10.79 -9.37
N GLN A 381 16.89 11.87 -10.15
CA GLN A 381 15.76 12.44 -10.88
C GLN A 381 15.24 11.46 -11.94
N LEU A 382 13.91 11.35 -12.03
CA LEU A 382 13.26 10.49 -13.03
C LEU A 382 13.24 11.11 -14.44
N ASN A 383 13.53 12.40 -14.56
CA ASN A 383 13.66 13.13 -15.83
C ASN A 383 12.45 12.97 -16.78
N VAL A 384 11.24 12.88 -16.21
CA VAL A 384 9.98 12.82 -16.97
C VAL A 384 9.67 14.19 -17.59
N PRO A 385 9.27 14.26 -18.89
CA PRO A 385 8.90 15.52 -19.54
C PRO A 385 7.82 16.28 -18.78
N LYS A 386 7.88 17.62 -18.78
CA LYS A 386 6.90 18.47 -18.08
C LYS A 386 5.46 18.22 -18.54
N ALA A 387 5.25 17.96 -19.83
CA ALA A 387 3.94 17.65 -20.40
C ALA A 387 3.34 16.32 -19.90
N HIS A 388 4.17 15.46 -19.31
CA HIS A 388 3.76 14.18 -18.71
C HIS A 388 3.62 14.28 -17.19
N LYS A 389 3.56 15.51 -16.66
CA LYS A 389 3.37 15.78 -15.23
C LYS A 389 2.09 16.59 -15.03
N ALA A 390 1.30 16.21 -14.02
CA ALA A 390 0.12 16.95 -13.60
C ALA A 390 0.05 17.10 -12.08
N ILE A 391 -0.45 18.24 -11.60
CA ILE A 391 -0.69 18.53 -10.18
C ILE A 391 -2.18 18.83 -9.99
N PHE A 392 -2.81 18.12 -9.06
CA PHE A 392 -4.21 18.31 -8.68
C PHE A 392 -4.30 18.92 -7.29
N TYR A 393 -4.76 20.17 -7.25
CA TYR A 393 -5.00 20.95 -6.03
C TYR A 393 -6.37 20.63 -5.45
N GLY A 394 -6.47 20.63 -4.11
CA GLY A 394 -7.66 20.28 -3.34
C GLY A 394 -7.86 18.78 -3.10
N LEU A 395 -6.90 17.92 -3.47
CA LEU A 395 -7.03 16.46 -3.33
C LEU A 395 -6.02 15.91 -2.34
N ASN A 396 -6.50 15.09 -1.40
CA ASN A 396 -5.62 14.29 -0.54
C ASN A 396 -5.17 12.98 -1.21
N HIS A 397 -4.23 12.28 -0.57
CA HIS A 397 -3.60 11.07 -1.09
C HIS A 397 -4.59 9.92 -1.38
N MET A 398 -5.70 9.84 -0.64
CA MET A 398 -6.71 8.79 -0.82
C MET A 398 -7.69 9.16 -1.92
N GLU A 399 -8.02 10.45 -2.07
CA GLU A 399 -8.97 10.96 -3.05
C GLU A 399 -8.45 10.95 -4.47
N ILE A 400 -7.15 11.20 -4.65
CA ILE A 400 -6.55 11.43 -5.97
C ILE A 400 -6.77 10.27 -6.96
N GLN A 401 -6.82 9.03 -6.48
CA GLN A 401 -6.90 7.85 -7.35
C GLN A 401 -8.26 7.64 -8.03
N TYR A 402 -9.34 8.13 -7.42
CA TYR A 402 -10.70 7.95 -7.95
C TYR A 402 -11.30 9.26 -8.45
N HIS A 403 -10.69 10.42 -8.17
CA HIS A 403 -11.24 11.71 -8.56
C HIS A 403 -11.39 11.88 -10.09
N ALA A 404 -12.53 12.43 -10.52
CA ALA A 404 -12.91 12.53 -11.93
C ALA A 404 -11.91 13.31 -12.79
N SER A 405 -11.38 14.44 -12.29
CA SER A 405 -10.37 15.23 -13.03
C SER A 405 -9.07 14.45 -13.26
N VAL A 406 -8.71 13.55 -12.34
CA VAL A 406 -7.53 12.69 -12.48
C VAL A 406 -7.81 11.62 -13.54
N ALA A 407 -8.99 10.99 -13.48
CA ALA A 407 -9.42 10.03 -14.49
C ALA A 407 -9.45 10.63 -15.91
N GLU A 408 -9.93 11.87 -16.05
CA GLU A 408 -9.91 12.61 -17.33
C GLU A 408 -8.48 12.80 -17.85
N GLN A 409 -7.55 13.19 -16.97
CA GLN A 409 -6.16 13.39 -17.35
C GLN A 409 -5.50 12.09 -17.81
N VAL A 410 -5.71 11.00 -17.08
CA VAL A 410 -5.17 9.69 -17.46
C VAL A 410 -5.73 9.26 -18.81
N ALA A 411 -7.03 9.46 -19.04
CA ALA A 411 -7.63 9.17 -20.35
C ALA A 411 -7.01 10.02 -21.46
N ARG A 412 -6.80 11.32 -21.25
CA ARG A 412 -6.16 12.20 -22.24
C ARG A 412 -4.75 11.75 -22.62
N TRP A 413 -3.96 11.30 -21.64
CA TRP A 413 -2.60 10.80 -21.92
C TRP A 413 -2.58 9.46 -22.65
N LEU A 414 -3.51 8.56 -22.32
CA LEU A 414 -3.58 7.23 -22.92
C LEU A 414 -4.35 7.19 -24.26
N TYR A 415 -5.17 8.21 -24.52
CA TYR A 415 -5.99 8.40 -25.72
C TYR A 415 -5.90 9.85 -26.22
N PRO A 416 -4.71 10.31 -26.64
CA PRO A 416 -4.54 11.67 -27.11
C PRO A 416 -5.37 11.91 -28.38
N GLN A 417 -6.05 13.05 -28.46
CA GLN A 417 -6.69 13.46 -29.71
C GLN A 417 -5.64 13.85 -30.75
N ALA A 418 -5.88 13.56 -32.03
CA ALA A 418 -4.91 13.74 -33.13
C ALA A 418 -4.39 15.19 -33.31
N HIS A 419 -4.97 16.18 -32.61
CA HIS A 419 -4.63 17.60 -32.71
C HIS A 419 -4.30 18.26 -31.37
N GLU A 420 -4.20 17.52 -30.26
CA GLU A 420 -3.79 18.10 -28.98
C GLU A 420 -2.26 18.21 -28.93
N GLU A 421 -1.74 19.42 -29.16
CA GLU A 421 -0.36 19.73 -28.82
C GLU A 421 -0.14 19.58 -27.31
N GLN A 422 0.73 18.64 -26.93
CA GLN A 422 1.18 18.51 -25.56
C GLN A 422 1.96 19.77 -25.17
N GLN A 423 1.31 20.69 -24.46
CA GLN A 423 1.94 21.89 -23.95
C GLN A 423 3.17 21.51 -23.11
N GLY A 424 4.33 22.10 -23.38
CA GLY A 424 5.60 21.83 -22.68
C GLY A 424 5.66 22.25 -21.20
N LYS A 425 4.51 22.28 -20.51
CA LYS A 425 4.32 22.74 -19.14
C LYS A 425 3.67 21.64 -18.31
N ILE A 426 3.88 21.71 -16.99
CA ILE A 426 3.20 20.87 -16.02
C ILE A 426 1.74 21.31 -15.94
N GLU A 427 0.81 20.39 -16.15
CA GLU A 427 -0.62 20.65 -16.03
C GLU A 427 -1.00 20.88 -14.57
N ARG A 428 -1.78 21.92 -14.29
CA ARG A 428 -2.21 22.29 -12.93
C ARG A 428 -3.72 22.41 -12.92
N VAL A 429 -4.37 21.55 -12.16
CA VAL A 429 -5.82 21.45 -12.09
C VAL A 429 -6.27 21.74 -10.67
N VAL A 430 -7.22 22.64 -10.50
CA VAL A 430 -7.90 22.86 -9.21
C VAL A 430 -9.15 21.98 -9.21
N ALA A 431 -9.21 21.00 -8.32
CA ALA A 431 -10.41 20.19 -8.15
C ALA A 431 -11.50 21.05 -7.48
N HIS A 432 -12.58 21.32 -8.20
CA HIS A 432 -13.76 21.96 -7.64
C HIS A 432 -14.67 20.89 -7.05
N ALA A 433 -14.58 20.62 -5.74
CA ALA A 433 -15.59 19.80 -5.08
C ALA A 433 -15.88 20.29 -3.64
N PRO A 434 -17.12 20.08 -3.14
CA PRO A 434 -17.48 20.30 -1.75
C PRO A 434 -17.00 19.08 -0.94
N HIS A 435 -15.90 19.19 -0.19
CA HIS A 435 -15.31 18.03 0.51
C HIS A 435 -15.63 18.00 2.01
N GLU A 436 -15.94 16.81 2.54
CA GLU A 436 -16.14 16.49 3.96
C GLU A 436 -14.97 16.91 4.85
N HIS A 437 -13.73 16.84 4.35
CA HIS A 437 -12.55 17.25 5.10
C HIS A 437 -12.47 18.78 5.34
N TYR A 438 -13.17 19.60 4.55
CA TYR A 438 -13.28 21.03 4.85
C TYR A 438 -14.09 21.30 6.11
N GLU A 439 -15.11 20.48 6.39
CA GLU A 439 -15.87 20.59 7.63
C GLU A 439 -15.04 20.14 8.83
N GLU A 440 -14.20 19.10 8.70
CA GLU A 440 -13.24 18.71 9.75
C GLU A 440 -12.14 19.76 9.97
N ILE A 441 -11.52 20.30 8.92
CA ILE A 441 -10.49 21.35 9.04
C ILE A 441 -11.11 22.62 9.62
N LYS A 442 -12.31 23.02 9.18
CA LYS A 442 -13.03 24.17 9.76
C LYS A 442 -13.40 23.90 11.22
N ALA A 443 -13.90 22.73 11.56
CA ALA A 443 -14.23 22.37 12.95
C ALA A 443 -12.99 22.39 13.85
N THR A 444 -11.85 21.92 13.34
CA THR A 444 -10.57 21.91 14.08
C THR A 444 -9.99 23.33 14.21
N MET A 445 -10.11 24.18 13.17
CA MET A 445 -9.71 25.59 13.24
C MET A 445 -10.64 26.42 14.13
N LEU A 446 -11.94 26.15 14.14
CA LEU A 446 -12.91 26.81 15.01
C LEU A 446 -12.69 26.41 16.48
N ALA A 447 -12.36 25.15 16.76
CA ALA A 447 -11.99 24.70 18.10
C ALA A 447 -10.69 25.34 18.61
N GLY A 448 -9.70 25.56 17.73
CA GLY A 448 -8.44 26.22 18.07
C GLY A 448 -8.50 27.75 18.24
N ILE A 449 -9.63 28.40 17.93
CA ILE A 449 -9.83 29.85 18.13
C ILE A 449 -10.58 30.13 19.45
N VAL A 450 -11.17 29.09 20.09
CA VAL A 450 -11.87 29.24 21.37
C VAL A 450 -10.94 29.00 22.59
N GLU A 451 -9.73 28.49 22.36
CA GLU A 451 -8.66 28.39 23.38
C GLU A 451 -7.47 29.30 23.04
N THR A 452 -7.68 30.62 23.12
CA THR A 452 -6.61 31.59 23.34
C THR A 452 -7.05 32.62 24.36
#